data_AF-A0A0P7YAH6-F1
#
_entry.id   AF-A0A0P7YAH6-F1
#
_cell.length_a   1.000
_cell.length_b   1.000
_cell.length_c   1.000
_cell.angle_alpha   90.00
_cell.angle_beta   90.00
_cell.angle_gamma   90.00
#
_symmetry.space_group_name_H-M   'P 1'
#
loop_
_entity.id
_entity.type
_entity.pdbx_description
1 polymer ?
#
loop_
_entity_poly.entity_id
_entity_poly.type
_entity_poly.pdbx_seq_one_letter_code
_entity_poly.pdbx_strand_id
1 'polypeptide(L)'
;MTQTRFLTTHVGSLPRPEALLDLVFARESGGPVDEADFDAAVEQATAYVISRQIEAGIAIVNDGEMSKPSYATYIKHRLSGFGGEAGQYEFQDLEDFPGAKAQVFGNKGRAKRSAPACTAPIEVIDMEAPRIDAERL
;
A
#
# COMPACT_ATOMS: atom_id res chain seq x y z
N MET A 1 -39.80 10.95 -8.00
CA MET A 1 -38.58 11.03 -8.84
C MET A 1 -37.42 10.55 -7.99
N THR A 2 -36.81 9.42 -8.32
CA THR A 2 -35.55 8.99 -7.71
C THR A 2 -34.44 9.87 -8.28
N GLN A 3 -33.83 10.72 -7.45
CA GLN A 3 -32.66 11.47 -7.88
C GLN A 3 -31.50 10.50 -8.13
N THR A 4 -30.97 10.49 -9.34
CA THR A 4 -29.70 9.82 -9.65
C THR A 4 -28.58 10.56 -8.94
N ARG A 5 -27.94 9.92 -7.95
CA ARG A 5 -26.74 10.45 -7.28
C ARG A 5 -25.49 10.10 -8.07
N PHE A 6 -24.53 11.02 -8.13
CA PHE A 6 -23.17 10.71 -8.56
C PHE A 6 -22.50 9.86 -7.47
N LEU A 7 -22.05 8.65 -7.82
CA LEU A 7 -21.31 7.79 -6.91
C LEU A 7 -19.85 8.27 -6.81
N THR A 8 -19.33 8.33 -5.58
CA THR A 8 -17.97 8.77 -5.27
C THR A 8 -17.11 7.61 -4.80
N THR A 9 -15.82 7.64 -5.16
CA THR A 9 -14.79 6.68 -4.73
C THR A 9 -13.40 7.33 -4.80
N HIS A 10 -12.37 6.60 -4.39
CA HIS A 10 -10.96 6.97 -4.57
C HIS A 10 -10.14 5.77 -5.06
N VAL A 11 -8.87 6.02 -5.41
CA VAL A 11 -8.03 5.07 -6.16
C VAL A 11 -7.33 3.99 -5.32
N GLY A 12 -7.73 3.78 -4.06
CA GLY A 12 -7.06 2.83 -3.16
C GLY A 12 -6.30 3.51 -2.03
N SER A 13 -4.99 3.28 -1.94
CA SER A 13 -4.04 3.80 -0.94
C SER A 13 -4.49 5.02 -0.11
N LEU A 14 -4.54 4.83 1.22
CA LEU A 14 -4.72 5.89 2.22
C LEU A 14 -3.54 5.93 3.21
N PRO A 15 -3.34 7.03 3.96
CA PRO A 15 -2.29 7.09 4.98
C PRO A 15 -2.47 5.99 6.05
N ARG A 16 -1.43 5.17 6.25
CA ARG A 16 -1.42 4.15 7.32
C ARG A 16 -1.17 4.82 8.67
N PRO A 17 -1.83 4.34 9.75
CA PRO A 17 -1.43 4.69 11.11
C PRO A 17 0.05 4.37 11.37
N GLU A 18 0.72 5.16 12.23
CA GLU A 18 2.16 5.03 12.50
C GLU A 18 2.54 3.62 12.97
N ALA A 19 1.75 3.03 13.88
CA ALA A 19 1.98 1.67 14.38
C ALA A 19 2.00 0.60 13.26
N LEU A 20 1.08 0.71 12.29
CA LEU A 20 1.07 -0.21 11.15
C LEU A 20 2.22 0.07 10.18
N LEU A 21 2.57 1.35 9.97
CA LEU A 21 3.67 1.74 9.11
C LEU A 21 5.00 1.15 9.59
N ASP A 22 5.24 1.15 10.91
CA ASP A 22 6.45 0.59 11.50
C ASP A 22 6.54 -0.93 11.29
N LEU A 23 5.43 -1.65 11.48
CA LEU A 23 5.36 -3.10 11.23
C LEU A 23 5.58 -3.44 9.75
N VAL A 24 4.97 -2.68 8.84
CA VAL A 24 5.19 -2.83 7.39
C VAL A 24 6.65 -2.62 7.04
N PHE A 25 7.32 -1.62 7.62
CA PHE A 25 8.74 -1.41 7.38
C PHE A 25 9.64 -2.49 7.98
N ALA A 26 9.32 -2.99 9.17
CA ALA A 26 10.04 -4.11 9.77
C ALA A 26 9.95 -5.33 8.84
N ARG A 27 8.75 -5.70 8.40
CA ARG A 27 8.49 -6.83 7.49
C ARG A 27 9.22 -6.67 6.16
N GLU A 28 9.11 -5.50 5.52
CA GLU A 28 9.77 -5.23 4.23
C GLU A 28 11.29 -5.25 4.30
N SER A 29 11.87 -4.95 5.47
CA SER A 29 13.32 -5.01 5.72
C SER A 29 13.82 -6.41 6.11
N GLY A 30 12.95 -7.42 6.16
CA GLY A 30 13.29 -8.76 6.66
C GLY A 30 13.50 -8.82 8.18
N GLY A 31 13.04 -7.80 8.91
CA GLY A 31 13.06 -7.77 10.37
C GLY A 31 12.01 -8.70 10.98
N PRO A 32 12.16 -9.05 12.27
CA PRO A 32 11.17 -9.87 12.96
C PRO A 32 9.86 -9.12 13.10
N VAL A 33 8.77 -9.75 12.68
CA VAL A 33 7.39 -9.29 12.87
C VAL A 33 6.57 -10.49 13.31
N ASP A 34 5.82 -10.33 14.40
CA ASP A 34 4.80 -11.32 14.78
C ASP A 34 3.62 -11.17 13.80
N GLU A 35 3.28 -12.24 13.10
CA GLU A 35 2.22 -12.19 12.08
C GLU A 35 0.84 -11.93 12.70
N ALA A 36 0.59 -12.38 13.93
CA ALA A 36 -0.68 -12.11 14.61
C ALA A 36 -0.81 -10.63 14.99
N ASP A 37 0.29 -10.01 15.47
CA ASP A 37 0.32 -8.57 15.74
C ASP A 37 0.17 -7.76 14.43
N PHE A 38 0.80 -8.20 13.34
CA PHE A 38 0.66 -7.57 12.03
C PHE A 38 -0.78 -7.63 11.52
N ASP A 39 -1.40 -8.81 11.54
CA ASP A 39 -2.76 -8.99 11.07
C ASP A 39 -3.77 -8.18 11.90
N ALA A 40 -3.62 -8.18 13.23
CA ALA A 40 -4.46 -7.37 14.11
C ALA A 40 -4.31 -5.86 13.83
N ALA A 41 -3.09 -5.38 13.58
CA ALA A 41 -2.84 -3.98 13.22
C ALA A 41 -3.45 -3.62 11.85
N VAL A 42 -3.39 -4.53 10.87
CA VAL A 42 -4.03 -4.37 9.57
C VAL A 42 -5.54 -4.30 9.70
N GLU A 43 -6.16 -5.20 10.45
CA GLU A 43 -7.60 -5.21 10.68
C GLU A 43 -8.07 -3.91 11.34
N GLN A 44 -7.40 -3.48 12.40
CA GLN A 44 -7.72 -2.23 13.10
C GLN A 44 -7.59 -1.01 12.17
N ALA A 45 -6.51 -0.93 11.39
CA ALA A 45 -6.29 0.18 10.46
C ALA A 45 -7.31 0.17 9.31
N THR A 46 -7.69 -1.01 8.81
CA THR A 46 -8.69 -1.17 7.74
C THR A 46 -10.06 -0.71 8.23
N ALA A 47 -10.50 -1.19 9.39
CA ALA A 47 -11.75 -0.75 10.01
C ALA A 47 -11.78 0.78 10.24
N TYR A 48 -10.66 1.34 10.72
CA TYR A 48 -10.51 2.78 10.89
C TYR A 48 -10.71 3.53 9.57
N VAL A 49 -9.99 3.20 8.49
CA VAL A 49 -10.12 3.95 7.23
C VAL A 49 -11.45 3.76 6.55
N ILE A 50 -12.08 2.58 6.67
CA ILE A 50 -13.45 2.35 6.15
C ILE A 50 -14.43 3.27 6.88
N SER A 51 -14.37 3.35 8.21
CA SER A 51 -15.24 4.25 8.99
C SER A 51 -15.10 5.72 8.55
N ARG A 52 -13.87 6.16 8.27
CA ARG A 52 -13.58 7.54 7.83
C ARG A 52 -14.07 7.82 6.42
N GLN A 53 -13.99 6.84 5.52
CA GLN A 53 -14.56 6.95 4.16
C GLN A 53 -16.10 7.07 4.22
N ILE A 54 -16.75 6.27 5.06
CA ILE A 54 -18.20 6.32 5.27
C ILE A 54 -18.61 7.70 5.83
N GLU A 55 -17.91 8.17 6.86
CA GLU A 55 -18.12 9.50 7.45
C GLU A 55 -17.94 10.63 6.41
N ALA A 56 -16.98 10.48 5.50
CA ALA A 56 -16.74 11.43 4.42
C ALA A 56 -17.76 11.35 3.27
N GLY A 57 -18.70 10.39 3.29
CA GLY A 57 -19.73 10.23 2.25
C GLY A 57 -19.22 9.57 0.96
N ILE A 58 -18.14 8.78 1.04
CA ILE A 58 -17.68 7.96 -0.08
C ILE A 58 -18.70 6.82 -0.33
N ALA A 59 -19.21 6.73 -1.55
CA ALA A 59 -20.25 5.76 -1.90
C ALA A 59 -19.70 4.34 -2.13
N ILE A 60 -18.50 4.23 -2.71
CA ILE A 60 -17.80 2.95 -2.93
C ILE A 60 -16.45 3.04 -2.22
N VAL A 61 -16.34 2.35 -1.08
CA VAL A 61 -15.16 2.36 -0.22
C VAL A 61 -14.14 1.29 -0.64
N ASN A 62 -12.90 1.40 -0.17
CA ASN A 62 -11.87 0.36 -0.29
C ASN A 62 -11.04 0.23 1.01
N ASP A 63 -10.10 -0.71 1.04
CA ASP A 63 -9.31 -1.10 2.23
C ASP A 63 -8.19 -0.10 2.54
N GLY A 64 -8.01 0.93 1.70
CA GLY A 64 -6.90 1.89 1.78
C GLY A 64 -5.51 1.25 1.60
N GLU A 65 -5.43 0.01 1.10
CA GLU A 65 -4.22 -0.81 1.01
C GLU A 65 -3.49 -1.04 2.34
N MET A 66 -4.20 -1.10 3.47
CA MET A 66 -3.56 -1.18 4.79
C MET A 66 -2.61 -2.37 4.94
N SER A 67 -2.93 -3.53 4.35
CA SER A 67 -2.10 -4.75 4.40
C SER A 67 -0.81 -4.72 3.56
N LYS A 68 -0.68 -3.75 2.65
CA LYS A 68 0.35 -3.77 1.60
C LYS A 68 1.44 -2.74 1.88
N PRO A 69 2.70 -3.00 1.49
CA PRO A 69 3.75 -1.97 1.53
C PRO A 69 3.54 -0.88 0.47
N SER A 70 3.05 -1.28 -0.71
CA SER A 70 2.68 -0.41 -1.82
C SER A 70 1.92 -1.20 -2.88
N TYR A 71 0.97 -0.56 -3.59
CA TYR A 71 0.33 -1.16 -4.77
C TYR A 71 1.33 -1.73 -5.81
N ALA A 72 2.49 -1.08 -6.00
CA ALA A 72 3.47 -1.46 -7.00
C ALA A 72 4.39 -2.61 -6.55
N THR A 73 4.86 -2.57 -5.30
CA THR A 73 5.88 -3.52 -4.82
C THR A 73 5.29 -4.75 -4.16
N TYR A 74 4.00 -4.73 -3.80
CA TYR A 74 3.32 -5.89 -3.23
C TYR A 74 3.36 -7.13 -4.15
N ILE A 75 3.53 -6.91 -5.45
CA ILE A 75 3.61 -7.98 -6.45
C ILE A 75 4.71 -9.00 -6.18
N LYS A 76 5.83 -8.60 -5.55
CA LYS A 76 6.93 -9.52 -5.20
C LYS A 76 6.55 -10.58 -4.17
N HIS A 77 5.49 -10.34 -3.40
CA HIS A 77 4.94 -11.31 -2.44
C HIS A 77 4.00 -12.32 -3.11
N ARG A 78 3.58 -12.03 -4.34
CA ARG A 78 2.47 -12.69 -5.05
C ARG A 78 2.91 -13.43 -6.28
N LEU A 79 3.95 -12.92 -6.93
CA LEU A 79 4.51 -13.43 -8.17
C LEU A 79 5.98 -13.79 -8.01
N SER A 80 6.42 -14.84 -8.69
CA SER A 80 7.83 -15.15 -8.89
C SER A 80 8.48 -14.21 -9.90
N GLY A 81 9.81 -14.32 -10.05
CA GLY A 81 10.57 -13.56 -11.04
C GLY A 81 10.96 -12.15 -10.60
N PHE A 82 10.53 -11.69 -9.41
CA PHE A 82 10.87 -10.38 -8.86
C PHE A 82 11.91 -10.48 -7.75
N GLY A 83 13.04 -9.80 -7.91
CA GLY A 83 14.14 -9.79 -6.95
C GLY A 83 15.17 -8.69 -7.24
N GLY A 84 16.15 -8.52 -6.36
CA GLY A 84 17.14 -7.44 -6.48
C GLY A 84 16.50 -6.04 -6.48
N GLU A 85 17.19 -5.05 -7.06
CA GLU A 85 16.71 -3.67 -7.18
C GLU A 85 16.70 -3.24 -8.65
N ALA A 86 15.61 -2.61 -9.09
CA ALA A 86 15.45 -2.08 -10.45
C ALA A 86 16.24 -0.76 -10.69
N GLY A 87 17.10 -0.36 -9.76
CA GLY A 87 17.82 0.92 -9.77
C GLY A 87 17.01 2.07 -9.14
N GLN A 88 17.55 3.29 -9.21
CA GLN A 88 16.86 4.49 -8.75
C GLN A 88 16.07 5.14 -9.88
N TYR A 89 14.86 5.60 -9.57
CA TYR A 89 14.09 6.44 -10.47
C TYR A 89 14.58 7.88 -10.36
N GLU A 90 15.04 8.46 -11.47
CA GLU A 90 15.21 9.90 -11.58
C GLU A 90 13.93 10.51 -12.15
N PHE A 91 13.29 11.36 -11.35
CA PHE A 91 12.08 12.06 -11.69
C PHE A 91 12.45 13.50 -12.01
N GLN A 92 12.57 13.83 -13.31
CA GLN A 92 13.02 15.15 -13.76
C GLN A 92 12.15 16.29 -13.21
N ASP A 93 10.85 16.06 -13.06
CA ASP A 93 9.92 16.98 -12.41
C ASP A 93 10.29 17.26 -10.95
N LEU A 94 10.81 16.29 -10.19
CA LEU A 94 11.29 16.56 -8.83
C LEU A 94 12.55 17.44 -8.83
N GLU A 95 13.43 17.30 -9.82
CA GLU A 95 14.57 18.20 -9.96
C GLU A 95 14.13 19.64 -10.30
N ASP A 96 13.15 19.76 -11.20
CA ASP A 96 12.60 21.05 -11.62
C ASP A 96 11.78 21.73 -10.49
N PHE A 97 11.29 20.98 -9.50
CA PHE A 97 10.47 21.46 -8.39
C PHE A 97 11.02 21.07 -7.00
N PRO A 98 12.02 21.80 -6.46
CA PRO A 98 12.70 21.46 -5.21
C PRO A 98 11.80 21.36 -3.96
N GLY A 99 10.69 22.13 -3.92
CA GLY A 99 9.72 22.04 -2.83
C GLY A 99 8.96 20.70 -2.83
N ALA A 100 8.53 20.25 -4.01
CA ALA A 100 7.90 18.93 -4.17
C ALA A 100 8.91 17.81 -3.88
N LYS A 101 10.17 17.98 -4.35
CA LYS A 101 11.29 17.10 -4.02
C LYS A 101 11.43 16.92 -2.51
N ALA A 102 11.52 18.02 -1.75
CA ALA A 102 11.65 17.96 -0.30
C ALA A 102 10.48 17.22 0.37
N GLN A 103 9.25 17.42 -0.10
CA GLN A 103 8.08 16.71 0.42
C GLN A 103 8.11 15.22 0.10
N VAL A 104 8.50 14.84 -1.12
CA VAL A 104 8.59 13.43 -1.55
C VAL A 104 9.66 12.69 -0.74
N PHE A 105 10.85 13.27 -0.62
CA PHE A 105 11.97 12.65 0.12
C PHE A 105 11.81 12.75 1.64
N GLY A 106 11.04 13.71 2.15
CA GLY A 106 10.68 13.82 3.57
C GLY A 106 9.54 12.90 4.02
N ASN A 107 8.85 12.23 3.09
CA ASN A 107 7.75 11.34 3.41
C ASN A 107 8.26 10.03 4.00
N LYS A 108 8.06 9.82 5.31
CA LYS A 108 8.44 8.59 6.01
C LYS A 108 7.93 7.33 5.30
N GLY A 109 6.70 7.36 4.77
CA GLY A 109 6.06 6.27 4.02
C GLY A 109 6.74 5.87 2.70
N ARG A 110 7.65 6.72 2.19
CA ARG A 110 8.43 6.49 0.97
C ARG A 110 9.91 6.23 1.23
N ALA A 111 10.40 6.49 2.44
CA ALA A 111 11.83 6.51 2.76
C ALA A 111 12.58 5.17 2.57
N LYS A 112 11.86 4.03 2.59
CA LYS A 112 12.44 2.68 2.53
C LYS A 112 11.99 1.85 1.32
N ARG A 113 11.47 2.48 0.26
CA ARG A 113 10.98 1.74 -0.91
C ARG A 113 12.15 1.33 -1.80
N SER A 114 12.33 0.02 -1.98
CA SER A 114 13.13 -0.55 -3.05
C SER A 114 12.20 -1.22 -4.06
N ALA A 115 12.37 -0.88 -5.34
CA ALA A 115 11.57 -1.47 -6.42
C ALA A 115 12.24 -2.77 -6.87
N PRO A 116 11.55 -3.92 -6.80
CA PRO A 116 12.13 -5.18 -7.25
C PRO A 116 12.28 -5.19 -8.78
N ALA A 117 13.35 -5.82 -9.29
CA ALA A 117 13.55 -6.00 -10.71
C ALA A 117 12.97 -7.35 -11.17
N CYS A 118 12.44 -7.41 -12.40
CA CYS A 118 12.08 -8.67 -13.04
C CYS A 118 13.37 -9.36 -13.51
N THR A 119 13.76 -10.44 -12.83
CA THR A 119 15.04 -11.16 -13.04
C THR A 119 14.85 -12.61 -13.48
N ALA A 120 13.62 -13.12 -13.48
CA ALA A 120 13.29 -14.47 -13.93
C ALA A 120 11.85 -14.52 -14.51
N PRO A 121 11.41 -15.66 -15.08
CA PRO A 121 10.03 -15.85 -15.50
C PRO A 121 9.02 -15.56 -14.39
N ILE A 122 7.86 -15.02 -14.77
CA ILE A 122 6.79 -14.61 -13.85
C ILE A 122 5.74 -15.72 -13.79
N GLU A 123 5.48 -16.20 -12.58
CA GLU A 123 4.41 -17.14 -12.26
C GLU A 123 3.68 -16.67 -11.00
N VAL A 124 2.43 -17.09 -10.83
CA VAL A 124 1.66 -16.81 -9.62
C VAL A 124 2.09 -17.79 -8.52
N ILE A 125 2.59 -17.27 -7.38
CA ILE A 125 3.05 -18.10 -6.25
C ILE A 125 2.08 -18.08 -5.07
N ASP A 126 1.19 -17.09 -5.02
CA ASP A 126 0.16 -16.98 -4.01
C ASP A 126 -1.10 -16.46 -4.70
N MET A 127 -2.24 -17.12 -4.47
CA MET A 127 -3.57 -16.63 -4.88
C MET A 127 -4.48 -16.26 -3.69
N GLU A 128 -4.02 -16.55 -2.49
CA GLU A 128 -4.80 -16.47 -1.27
C GLU A 128 -4.80 -15.06 -0.66
N ALA A 129 -3.67 -14.36 -0.68
CA ALA A 129 -3.61 -13.02 -0.08
C ALA A 129 -4.64 -11.97 -0.58
N PRO A 130 -5.05 -11.85 -1.87
CA PRO A 130 -6.07 -10.91 -2.30
C PRO A 130 -7.46 -11.39 -1.92
N ARG A 131 -7.66 -12.71 -1.70
CA ARG A 131 -8.90 -13.22 -1.12
C ARG A 131 -9.00 -12.73 0.32
N ILE A 132 -7.93 -12.89 1.11
CA ILE A 132 -7.83 -12.37 2.48
C ILE A 132 -8.02 -10.86 2.51
N ASP A 133 -7.36 -10.11 1.61
CA ASP A 133 -7.53 -8.66 1.53
C ASP A 133 -8.98 -8.26 1.19
N ALA A 134 -9.62 -8.96 0.26
CA ALA A 134 -11.00 -8.69 -0.12
C ALA A 134 -11.99 -9.02 1.02
N GLU A 135 -11.68 -9.98 1.89
CA GLU A 135 -12.51 -10.35 3.04
C GLU A 135 -12.44 -9.35 4.20
N ARG A 136 -11.48 -8.41 4.17
CA ARG A 136 -11.35 -7.32 5.15
C ARG A 136 -12.27 -6.12 4.85
N LEU A 137 -12.94 -6.11 3.70
CA LEU A 137 -13.91 -5.08 3.26
C LEU A 137 -15.33 -5.40 3.71
#